data_AF-A0A0W8FHH3-F1
#
_entry.id   AF-A0A0W8FHH3-F1
#
_cell.length_a   1.000
_cell.length_b   1.000
_cell.length_c   1.000
_cell.angle_alpha   90.00
_cell.angle_beta   90.00
_cell.angle_gamma   90.00
#
_symmetry.space_group_name_H-M   'P 1'
#
loop_
_entity.id
_entity.type
_entity.pdbx_description
1 polymer ?
#
loop_
_entity_poly.entity_id
_entity_poly.type
_entity_poly.pdbx_seq_one_letter_code
_entity_poly.pdbx_strand_id
1 'polypeptide(L)' 'MAVVPRAGLLVLFISVVLGFSAGAWAQDIWQNSIVSLLVTFAAVVLAYTAIASGLRAAGYPVE' A
#
# COMPACT_ATOMS: atom_id res chain seq x y z
N MET A 1 2.52 -18.46 -16.86
CA MET A 1 1.86 -17.26 -16.29
C MET A 1 1.96 -17.40 -14.78
N ALA A 2 2.73 -16.56 -14.11
CA ALA A 2 2.81 -16.57 -12.65
C ALA A 2 1.43 -16.19 -12.11
N VAL A 3 0.71 -17.16 -11.55
CA VAL A 3 -0.57 -16.90 -10.89
C VAL A 3 -0.22 -16.16 -9.61
N VAL A 4 -0.52 -14.85 -9.58
CA VAL A 4 -0.38 -14.07 -8.34
C VAL A 4 -1.26 -14.75 -7.30
N PRO A 5 -0.70 -15.25 -6.18
CA PRO A 5 -1.49 -15.89 -5.15
C PRO A 5 -2.54 -14.90 -4.63
N ARG A 6 -3.77 -15.37 -4.39
CA ARG A 6 -4.90 -14.51 -3.94
C ARG A 6 -4.53 -13.61 -2.76
N ALA A 7 -3.65 -14.10 -1.89
CA ALA A 7 -3.08 -13.34 -0.78
C ALA A 7 -2.29 -12.10 -1.25
N GLY A 8 -1.39 -12.24 -2.23
CA GLY A 8 -0.63 -11.11 -2.79
C GLY A 8 -1.55 -10.05 -3.42
N LEU A 9 -2.62 -10.48 -4.07
CA LEU A 9 -3.60 -9.58 -4.68
C LEU A 9 -4.40 -8.80 -3.63
N LEU A 10 -4.77 -9.45 -2.51
CA LEU A 10 -5.40 -8.79 -1.35
C LEU A 10 -4.46 -7.82 -0.66
N VAL A 11 -3.19 -8.18 -0.48
CA VAL A 11 -2.17 -7.30 0.10
C VAL A 11 -2.04 -6.05 -0.74
N LEU A 12 -1.86 -6.20 -2.06
CA LEU A 12 -1.78 -5.06 -2.98
C LEU A 12 -3.02 -4.18 -2.90
N PHE A 13 -4.22 -4.78 -2.90
CA PHE A 13 -5.48 -4.04 -2.80
C PHE A 13 -5.55 -3.22 -1.51
N ILE A 14 -5.25 -3.82 -0.36
CA ILE A 14 -5.28 -3.13 0.94
C ILE A 14 -4.24 -2.01 0.97
N SER A 15 -3.04 -2.23 0.44
CA SER A 15 -2.00 -1.20 0.37
C SER A 15 -2.43 0.01 -0.47
N VAL A 16 -3.10 -0.23 -1.61
CA VAL A 16 -3.64 0.84 -2.46
C VAL A 16 -4.71 1.64 -1.71
N VAL A 17 -5.65 0.98 -1.02
CA VAL A 17 -6.70 1.65 -0.23
C VAL A 17 -6.10 2.52 0.87
N LEU A 18 -5.11 2.00 1.59
CA LEU A 18 -4.40 2.76 2.63
C LEU A 18 -3.66 3.96 2.06
N GLY A 19 -2.98 3.78 0.93
CA GLY A 19 -2.28 4.88 0.27
C GLY A 19 -3.23 5.98 -0.21
N PHE A 20 -4.35 5.62 -0.83
CA PHE A 20 -5.34 6.60 -1.28
C PHE A 20 -5.97 7.36 -0.11
N SER A 21 -6.24 6.67 1.00
CA SER A 21 -6.75 7.29 2.23
C SER A 21 -5.73 8.29 2.81
N ALA A 22 -4.44 7.92 2.83
CA ALA A 22 -3.37 8.82 3.27
C ALA A 22 -3.19 10.03 2.34
N GLY A 23 -3.30 9.81 1.03
CA GLY A 23 -3.27 10.88 0.03
C GLY A 23 -4.41 11.87 0.17
N ALA A 24 -5.63 11.40 0.40
CA ALA A 24 -6.79 12.24 0.65
C ALA A 24 -6.59 13.12 1.90
N TRP A 25 -6.09 12.53 2.98
CA TRP A 25 -5.75 13.26 4.20
C TRP A 25 -4.65 14.31 3.95
N ALA A 26 -3.63 13.98 3.17
CA ALA A 26 -2.59 14.94 2.80
C ALA A 26 -3.11 16.08 1.92
N GLN A 27 -4.11 15.83 1.08
CA GLN A 27 -4.78 16.87 0.30
C GLN A 27 -5.53 17.84 1.22
N ASP A 28 -6.23 17.34 2.24
CA ASP A 28 -6.95 18.20 3.19
C ASP A 28 -6.01 19.09 4.01
N ILE A 29 -4.84 18.56 4.40
CA ILE A 29 -3.85 19.29 5.22
C ILE A 29 -3.07 20.31 4.39
N TRP A 30 -2.56 19.91 3.23
CA TRP A 30 -1.59 20.69 2.46
C TRP A 30 -2.21 21.42 1.26
N GLN A 31 -3.45 21.08 0.88
CA GLN A 31 -4.18 21.62 -0.28
C GLN A 31 -3.35 21.59 -1.58
N ASN A 32 -2.45 20.61 -1.69
CA ASN A 32 -1.50 20.50 -2.77
C ASN A 32 -1.52 19.10 -3.36
N SER A 33 -2.01 19.02 -4.60
CA SER A 33 -2.17 17.77 -5.32
C SER A 33 -0.86 17.01 -5.53
N ILE A 34 0.29 17.70 -5.63
CA ILE A 34 1.60 17.04 -5.76
C ILE A 34 1.96 16.36 -4.45
N VAL A 35 1.77 17.04 -3.31
CA VAL A 35 2.04 16.47 -1.99
C VAL A 35 1.10 15.29 -1.73
N SER A 36 -0.18 15.42 -2.06
CA SER A 36 -1.17 14.34 -1.95
C SER A 36 -0.77 13.10 -2.78
N LEU A 37 -0.31 13.30 -4.02
CA LEU A 37 0.19 12.22 -4.86
C LEU A 37 1.42 11.55 -4.26
N LEU A 38 2.42 12.33 -3.82
CA LEU A 38 3.62 11.79 -3.20
C LEU A 38 3.31 10.99 -1.93
N VAL A 39 2.40 11.49 -1.09
CA VAL A 39 1.95 10.78 0.11
C VAL A 39 1.20 9.50 -0.27
N THR A 40 0.33 9.54 -1.29
CA THR A 40 -0.34 8.33 -1.80
C THR A 40 0.67 7.27 -2.17
N PHE A 41 1.62 7.59 -3.04
CA PHE A 41 2.62 6.62 -3.51
C PHE A 41 3.49 6.10 -2.38
N ALA A 42 3.99 6.98 -1.51
CA ALA A 42 4.81 6.59 -0.37
C ALA A 42 4.04 5.66 0.58
N ALA A 43 2.78 5.98 0.88
CA ALA A 43 1.95 5.20 1.78
C ALA A 43 1.57 3.83 1.18
N VAL A 44 1.33 3.71 -0.13
CA VAL A 44 1.14 2.40 -0.79
C VAL A 44 2.37 1.52 -0.61
N VAL A 45 3.56 2.05 -0.88
CA VAL A 45 4.82 1.29 -0.78
C VAL A 45 5.09 0.87 0.66
N LEU A 46 4.92 1.79 1.62
CA LEU A 46 5.08 1.50 3.04
C LEU A 46 4.06 0.47 3.54
N ALA A 47 2.79 0.60 3.15
CA ALA A 47 1.76 -0.36 3.53
C ALA A 47 2.05 -1.75 2.94
N TYR A 48 2.45 -1.84 1.68
CA TYR A 48 2.79 -3.11 1.04
C TYR A 48 3.96 -3.79 1.75
N THR A 49 5.05 -3.04 1.96
CA THR A 49 6.25 -3.57 2.61
C THR A 49 5.99 -4.00 4.05
N ALA A 50 5.20 -3.24 4.83
CA ALA A 50 4.81 -3.61 6.18
C ALA A 50 3.95 -4.87 6.22
N ILE A 51 2.93 -4.99 5.35
CA ILE A 51 2.05 -6.15 5.32
C ILE A 51 2.79 -7.38 4.81
N ALA A 52 3.54 -7.25 3.71
CA ALA A 52 4.31 -8.35 3.14
C ALA A 52 5.40 -8.85 4.11
N SER A 53 6.11 -7.96 4.80
CA SER A 53 7.09 -8.35 5.82
C SER A 53 6.44 -9.08 7.00
N GLY A 54 5.28 -8.60 7.49
CA GLY A 54 4.52 -9.29 8.53
C GLY A 54 4.04 -10.68 8.11
N LEU A 55 3.56 -10.82 6.87
CA LEU A 55 3.13 -12.11 6.33
C LEU A 55 4.28 -13.09 6.15
N ARG A 56 5.45 -12.62 5.68
CA ARG A 56 6.67 -13.43 5.60
C ARG A 56 7.15 -13.89 6.97
N ALA A 57 7.12 -13.01 7.97
CA ALA A 57 7.44 -13.35 9.35
C ALA A 57 6.49 -14.42 9.94
N ALA A 58 5.24 -14.45 9.47
CA ALA A 58 4.25 -15.45 9.84
C ALA A 58 4.31 -16.74 8.99
N GLY A 59 5.29 -16.89 8.09
CA GLY A 59 5.50 -18.09 7.28
C GLY A 59 4.68 -18.16 5.98
N TYR A 60 4.01 -17.06 5.59
CA TYR A 60 3.30 -17.01 4.31
C TYR A 60 4.25 -16.58 3.17
N PRO A 61 4.32 -17.34 2.06
CA PRO A 61 5.13 -16.99 0.90
C PRO A 61 4.41 -15.88 0.11
N VAL A 62 4.69 -14.64 0.48
CA VAL A 62 4.24 -13.45 -0.24
C VAL A 62 5.45 -12.84 -0.93
N GLU A 63 5.39 -12.76 -2.26
CA GLU A 63 6.46 -12.22 -3.12
C GLU A 63 6.60 -10.70 -2.98
#